data_AF-I7LAE3-F1
#
_entry.id   AF-I7LAE3-F1
#
_cell.length_a   1.000
_cell.length_b   1.000
_cell.length_c   1.000
_cell.angle_alpha   90.00
_cell.angle_beta   90.00
_cell.angle_gamma   90.00
#
_symmetry.space_group_name_H-M   'P 1'
#
loop_
_entity.id
_entity.type
_entity.pdbx_description
1 polymer ?
#
loop_
_entity_poly.entity_id
_entity_poly.type
_entity_poly.pdbx_seq_one_letter_code
_entity_poly.pdbx_strand_id
1 'polypeptide(L)'
;MNVNFKWIIKNLPVWLLFFIVLMLVAGGFEGVINGIILGQFPNLVGKSSADLILFLLESTVIFIATYTAIVLQNIFINIARKRLRVKLKKAMLINSFALREDASSGLNHISNDATKIDEQYFAVIAGILSTGTAAIISTVYVLRVNLLMGIIFVAFSCLSLIPMLFGKNKLGKLGKQWSDENSKMMRSASDWFNGLRDILQYQVQLPFFKKVRG
;
A
#
# COMPACT_ATOMS: atom_id res chain seq x y z
N MET A 1 -11.31 3.60 20.16
CA MET A 1 -10.60 4.69 19.44
C MET A 1 -10.77 4.47 17.94
N ASN A 2 -11.36 5.41 17.20
CA ASN A 2 -11.52 5.28 15.74
C ASN A 2 -10.33 5.90 15.00
N VAL A 3 -9.49 5.05 14.41
CA VAL A 3 -8.38 5.48 13.55
C VAL A 3 -8.94 5.84 12.18
N ASN A 4 -9.14 7.14 11.95
CA ASN A 4 -9.64 7.69 10.68
C ASN A 4 -8.59 8.57 9.99
N PHE A 5 -8.80 8.93 8.73
CA PHE A 5 -7.90 9.82 7.97
C PHE A 5 -7.64 11.17 8.68
N LYS A 6 -8.66 11.74 9.33
CA LYS A 6 -8.52 12.94 10.16
C LYS A 6 -7.53 12.74 11.32
N TRP A 7 -7.49 11.53 11.90
CA TRP A 7 -6.53 11.20 12.95
C TRP A 7 -5.10 11.18 12.41
N ILE A 8 -4.88 10.72 11.17
CA ILE A 8 -3.55 10.74 10.52
C ILE A 8 -3.05 12.18 10.41
N ILE A 9 -3.85 13.06 9.81
CA ILE A 9 -3.47 14.46 9.56
C ILE A 9 -3.19 15.19 10.87
N LYS A 10 -4.07 15.05 11.87
CA LYS A 10 -3.90 15.70 13.18
C LYS A 10 -2.64 15.23 13.92
N ASN A 11 -2.20 14.00 13.66
CA ASN A 11 -1.07 13.41 14.36
C ASN A 11 0.28 13.60 13.67
N LEU A 12 0.31 14.18 12.47
CA LEU A 12 1.52 14.51 11.74
C LEU A 12 1.83 16.01 11.78
N PRO A 13 3.11 16.40 11.81
CA PRO A 13 3.48 17.81 11.72
C PRO A 13 3.18 18.34 10.31
N VAL A 14 2.66 19.57 10.22
CA VAL A 14 2.22 20.21 8.97
C VAL A 14 3.36 20.28 7.93
N TRP A 15 4.58 20.56 8.37
CA TRP A 15 5.77 20.59 7.52
C TRP A 15 6.06 19.25 6.82
N LEU A 16 5.86 18.12 7.52
CA LEU A 16 6.06 16.80 6.92
C LEU A 16 4.97 16.51 5.89
N LEU A 17 3.73 16.90 6.16
CA LEU A 17 2.63 16.77 5.20
C LEU A 17 2.91 17.57 3.93
N PHE A 18 3.38 18.81 4.08
CA PHE A 18 3.78 19.66 2.97
C PHE A 18 4.86 18.99 2.11
N PHE A 19 5.93 18.46 2.73
CA PHE A 19 6.99 17.77 2.00
C PHE A 19 6.53 16.48 1.32
N ILE A 20 5.62 15.72 1.94
CA ILE A 20 5.02 14.55 1.31
C ILE A 20 4.26 14.95 0.05
N VAL A 21 3.43 16.00 0.11
CA VAL A 21 2.68 16.48 -1.05
C VAL A 21 3.61 16.97 -2.16
N LEU A 22 4.63 17.75 -1.80
CA LEU A 22 5.61 18.25 -2.76
C LEU A 22 6.34 17.10 -3.47
N MET A 23 6.80 16.10 -2.71
CA MET A 23 7.51 14.94 -3.27
C MET A 23 6.58 13.98 -4.01
N LEU A 24 5.30 13.87 -3.62
CA LEU A 24 4.28 13.13 -4.37
C LEU A 24 4.08 13.71 -5.76
N VAL A 25 4.02 15.03 -5.87
CA VAL A 25 3.88 15.71 -7.15
C VAL A 25 5.16 15.54 -7.98
N ALA A 26 6.33 15.78 -7.39
CA ALA A 26 7.60 15.64 -8.09
C ALA A 26 7.88 14.20 -8.56
N GLY A 27 7.67 13.21 -7.70
CA GLY A 27 7.84 11.79 -8.02
C GLY A 27 6.80 11.27 -9.01
N GLY A 28 5.58 11.81 -8.99
CA GLY A 28 4.52 11.43 -9.93
C GLY A 28 4.81 11.74 -11.41
N PHE A 29 5.83 12.55 -11.71
CA PHE A 29 6.29 12.79 -13.08
C PHE A 29 7.10 11.63 -13.68
N GLU A 30 7.52 10.63 -12.90
CA GLU A 30 8.29 9.48 -13.40
C GLU A 30 7.65 8.82 -14.63
N GLY A 31 6.35 8.53 -14.55
CA GLY A 31 5.61 7.89 -15.64
C GLY A 31 5.53 8.75 -16.90
N VAL A 32 5.55 10.07 -16.73
CA VAL A 32 5.50 11.05 -17.83
C VAL A 32 6.87 11.22 -18.48
N ILE A 33 7.93 11.32 -17.67
CA ILE A 33 9.30 11.57 -18.12
C ILE A 33 9.79 10.44 -19.04
N ASN A 34 9.52 9.19 -18.69
CA ASN A 34 9.84 8.05 -19.55
C ASN A 34 9.19 8.19 -20.94
N GLY A 35 7.92 8.62 -21.00
CA GLY A 35 7.22 8.86 -22.26
C GLY A 35 7.80 10.05 -23.05
N ILE A 36 8.18 11.14 -22.39
CA ILE A 36 8.77 12.32 -23.03
C ILE A 36 10.11 11.98 -23.66
N ILE A 37 11.01 11.37 -22.89
CA ILE A 37 12.38 11.09 -23.33
C ILE A 37 12.36 10.13 -24.53
N LEU A 38 11.57 9.04 -24.43
CA LEU A 38 11.41 8.10 -25.54
C LEU A 38 10.73 8.75 -26.76
N GLY A 39 9.75 9.62 -26.54
CA GLY A 39 9.05 10.34 -27.61
C GLY A 39 9.94 11.32 -28.38
N GLN A 40 11.08 11.74 -27.82
CA GLN A 40 12.03 12.60 -28.51
C GLN A 40 13.05 11.85 -29.37
N PHE A 41 13.19 10.52 -29.22
CA PHE A 41 14.17 9.73 -29.98
C PHE A 41 14.01 9.87 -31.51
N PRO A 42 12.80 9.88 -32.09
CA PRO A 42 12.63 10.10 -33.53
C PRO A 42 13.20 11.45 -34.02
N ASN A 43 13.19 12.48 -33.18
CA ASN A 43 13.69 13.82 -33.51
C ASN A 43 15.22 13.95 -33.40
N LEU A 44 15.89 12.91 -32.89
CA LEU A 44 17.34 12.85 -32.75
C LEU A 44 18.01 12.14 -33.94
N VAL A 45 17.22 11.47 -34.79
CA VAL A 45 17.72 10.78 -35.98
C VAL A 45 18.24 11.83 -36.97
N GLY A 46 19.56 11.81 -37.22
CA GLY A 46 20.22 12.74 -38.13
C GLY A 46 20.71 14.05 -37.52
N LYS A 47 20.59 14.24 -36.20
CA LYS A 47 21.18 15.40 -35.51
C LYS A 47 22.67 15.26 -35.25
N SER A 48 23.34 16.40 -35.01
CA SER A 48 24.77 16.47 -34.70
C SER A 48 25.10 15.74 -33.39
N SER A 49 26.31 15.19 -33.28
CA SER A 49 26.79 14.51 -32.07
C SER A 49 26.73 15.40 -30.81
N ALA A 50 26.87 16.73 -30.98
CA ALA A 50 26.74 17.68 -29.86
C ALA A 50 25.31 17.73 -29.29
N ASP A 51 24.29 17.70 -30.16
CA ASP A 51 22.88 17.72 -29.75
C ASP A 51 22.50 16.41 -29.04
N LEU A 52 23.09 15.28 -29.47
CA LEU A 52 22.90 13.99 -28.81
C LEU A 52 23.49 13.96 -27.40
N ILE A 53 24.69 14.52 -27.22
CA ILE A 53 25.34 14.62 -25.90
C ILE A 53 24.54 15.55 -24.98
N LEU A 54 24.07 16.67 -25.50
CA LEU A 54 23.25 17.61 -24.73
C LEU A 54 21.92 16.97 -24.29
N PHE A 55 21.23 16.28 -25.20
CA PHE A 55 20.01 15.52 -24.87
C PHE A 55 20.28 14.43 -23.81
N LEU A 56 21.40 13.71 -23.91
CA LEU A 56 21.78 12.68 -22.94
C LEU A 56 22.00 13.28 -21.54
N LEU A 57 22.69 14.42 -21.46
CA LEU A 57 22.93 15.12 -20.20
C LEU A 57 21.62 15.63 -19.59
N GLU A 58 20.78 16.30 -20.37
CA GLU A 58 19.47 16.79 -19.92
C GLU A 58 18.58 15.65 -19.42
N SER A 59 18.46 14.57 -20.19
CA SER A 59 17.70 13.39 -19.81
C SER A 59 18.23 12.78 -18.51
N THR A 60 19.55 12.68 -18.36
CA THR A 60 20.19 12.14 -17.16
C THR A 60 19.90 12.99 -15.93
N VAL A 61 19.99 14.32 -16.04
CA VAL A 61 19.68 15.24 -14.93
C VAL A 61 18.21 15.12 -14.51
N ILE A 62 17.30 15.06 -15.47
CA ILE A 62 15.86 14.88 -15.20
C ILE A 62 15.60 13.52 -14.52
N PHE A 63 16.25 12.44 -14.97
CA PHE A 63 16.17 11.13 -14.35
C PHE A 63 16.65 11.17 -12.90
N ILE A 64 17.85 11.70 -12.65
CA ILE A 64 18.41 11.80 -11.30
C ILE A 64 17.48 12.61 -10.39
N ALA A 65 16.99 13.76 -10.84
CA ALA A 65 16.10 14.61 -10.07
C ALA A 65 14.79 13.88 -9.68
N THR A 66 14.19 13.17 -10.65
CA THR A 66 12.92 12.48 -10.45
C THR A 66 13.06 11.28 -9.52
N TYR A 67 14.05 10.42 -9.74
CA TYR A 67 14.30 9.27 -8.88
C TYR A 67 14.71 9.70 -7.47
N THR A 68 15.46 10.79 -7.34
CA THR A 68 15.76 11.40 -6.03
C THR A 68 14.47 11.84 -5.34
N ALA A 69 13.53 12.46 -6.05
CA ALA A 69 12.23 12.84 -5.50
C ALA A 69 11.41 11.63 -5.04
N ILE A 70 11.41 10.52 -5.78
CA ILE A 70 10.73 9.26 -5.39
C ILE A 70 11.35 8.68 -4.11
N VAL A 71 12.68 8.66 -4.01
CA VAL A 71 13.37 8.19 -2.80
C VAL A 71 13.01 9.07 -1.60
N LEU A 72 13.06 10.40 -1.76
CA LEU A 72 12.64 11.36 -0.73
C LEU A 72 11.17 11.15 -0.33
N GLN A 73 10.27 10.97 -1.30
CA GLN A 73 8.86 10.65 -1.06
C GLN A 73 8.72 9.43 -0.16
N ASN A 74 9.41 8.33 -0.49
CA ASN A 74 9.38 7.10 0.30
C ASN A 74 9.94 7.29 1.71
N ILE A 75 11.03 8.06 1.85
CA ILE A 75 11.59 8.42 3.15
C ILE A 75 10.57 9.18 3.99
N PHE A 76 9.95 10.23 3.45
CA PHE A 76 8.98 11.04 4.19
C PHE A 76 7.71 10.25 4.57
N ILE A 77 7.20 9.40 3.67
CA ILE A 77 6.08 8.51 3.97
C ILE A 77 6.44 7.55 5.11
N ASN A 78 7.64 6.96 5.09
CA ASN A 78 8.08 6.04 6.14
C ASN A 78 8.30 6.76 7.49
N ILE A 79 8.82 7.99 7.48
CA ILE A 79 8.91 8.83 8.68
C ILE A 79 7.51 9.12 9.23
N ALA A 80 6.54 9.46 8.38
CA ALA A 80 5.16 9.68 8.78
C ALA A 80 4.56 8.43 9.44
N ARG A 81 4.69 7.28 8.78
CA ARG A 81 4.22 5.98 9.30
C ARG A 81 4.86 5.62 10.63
N LYS A 82 6.18 5.80 10.79
CA LYS A 82 6.87 5.58 12.06
C LYS A 82 6.28 6.44 13.18
N ARG A 83 6.02 7.72 12.93
CA ARG A 83 5.39 8.63 13.91
C ARG A 83 3.97 8.19 14.26
N LEU A 84 3.17 7.83 13.27
CA LEU A 84 1.79 7.34 13.48
C LEU A 84 1.79 6.05 14.29
N ARG A 85 2.68 5.10 13.98
CA ARG A 85 2.81 3.81 14.69
C ARG A 85 3.17 4.02 16.16
N VAL A 86 4.11 4.91 16.47
CA VAL A 86 4.47 5.23 17.87
C VAL A 86 3.29 5.86 18.61
N LYS A 87 2.59 6.81 18.01
CA LYS A 87 1.41 7.45 18.62
C LYS A 87 0.25 6.46 18.82
N LEU A 88 0.03 5.58 17.84
CA LEU A 88 -0.97 4.53 17.91
C LEU A 88 -0.70 3.58 19.08
N LYS A 89 0.53 3.07 19.18
CA LYS A 89 0.94 2.18 20.29
C LYS A 89 0.80 2.85 21.64
N LYS A 90 1.17 4.13 21.78
CA LYS A 90 0.97 4.90 23.01
C LYS A 90 -0.52 5.02 23.37
N ALA A 91 -1.38 5.33 22.41
CA ALA A 91 -2.82 5.45 22.65
C ALA A 91 -3.46 4.10 23.01
N MET A 92 -3.04 3.01 22.36
CA MET A 92 -3.47 1.65 22.68
C MET A 92 -3.02 1.24 24.09
N LEU A 93 -1.77 1.54 24.48
CA LEU A 93 -1.27 1.27 25.82
C LEU A 93 -2.13 1.94 26.90
N ILE A 94 -2.40 3.25 26.76
CA ILE A 94 -3.26 3.98 27.69
C ILE A 94 -4.66 3.37 27.77
N ASN A 95 -5.22 2.98 26.62
CA ASN A 95 -6.54 2.38 26.56
C ASN A 95 -6.59 0.99 27.20
N SER A 96 -5.58 0.14 26.98
CA SER A 96 -5.48 -1.19 27.62
C SER A 96 -5.38 -1.09 29.14
N PHE A 97 -4.63 -0.11 29.66
CA PHE A 97 -4.61 0.19 31.10
C PHE A 97 -5.97 0.66 31.63
N ALA A 98 -6.66 1.54 30.90
CA ALA A 98 -7.98 2.02 31.28
C ALA A 98 -9.05 0.90 31.30
N LEU A 99 -8.93 -0.06 30.39
CA LEU A 99 -9.82 -1.22 30.29
C LEU A 99 -9.45 -2.37 31.24
N ARG A 100 -8.35 -2.26 32.00
CA ARG A 100 -7.82 -3.31 32.88
C ARG A 100 -7.65 -4.65 32.16
N GLU A 101 -7.19 -4.60 30.91
CA GLU A 101 -6.88 -5.81 30.14
C GLU A 101 -5.76 -6.60 30.84
N ASP A 102 -5.82 -7.93 30.74
CA ASP A 102 -4.71 -8.77 31.18
C ASP A 102 -3.45 -8.49 30.36
N ALA A 103 -2.28 -8.79 30.92
CA ALA A 103 -1.00 -8.48 30.29
C ALA A 103 -0.84 -9.11 28.89
N SER A 104 -1.38 -10.32 28.68
CA SER A 104 -1.31 -11.01 27.39
C SER A 104 -2.19 -10.33 26.34
N SER A 105 -3.45 -10.03 26.68
CA SER A 105 -4.37 -9.33 25.78
C SER A 105 -3.91 -7.91 25.46
N GLY A 106 -3.45 -7.15 26.45
CA GLY A 106 -2.91 -5.81 26.25
C GLY A 106 -1.65 -5.79 25.36
N LEU A 107 -0.73 -6.73 25.59
CA LEU A 107 0.47 -6.88 24.74
C LEU A 107 0.11 -7.31 23.31
N ASN A 108 -0.87 -8.20 23.15
CA ASN A 108 -1.34 -8.63 21.84
C ASN A 108 -1.97 -7.46 21.06
N HIS A 109 -2.81 -6.65 21.72
CA HIS A 109 -3.44 -5.47 21.12
C HIS A 109 -2.41 -4.41 20.68
N ILE A 110 -1.37 -4.15 21.49
CA ILE A 110 -0.32 -3.17 21.17
C ILE A 110 0.67 -3.67 20.12
N SER A 111 0.94 -4.98 20.07
CA SER A 111 1.92 -5.55 19.15
C SER A 111 1.28 -5.92 17.81
N ASN A 112 0.26 -6.78 17.82
CA ASN A 112 -0.33 -7.34 16.62
C ASN A 112 -1.35 -6.39 15.97
N ASP A 113 -2.28 -5.83 16.73
CA ASP A 113 -3.31 -4.98 16.12
C ASP A 113 -2.74 -3.62 15.66
N ALA A 114 -1.78 -3.05 16.39
CA ALA A 114 -1.07 -1.87 15.93
C ALA A 114 -0.29 -2.12 14.62
N THR A 115 0.27 -3.31 14.44
CA THR A 115 0.99 -3.69 13.22
C THR A 115 0.01 -3.85 12.06
N LYS A 116 -1.12 -4.54 12.28
CA LYS A 116 -2.20 -4.64 11.29
C LYS A 116 -2.71 -3.27 10.84
N ILE A 117 -2.91 -2.33 11.76
CA ILE A 117 -3.34 -0.97 11.39
C ILE A 117 -2.28 -0.26 10.54
N ASP A 118 -1.01 -0.38 10.89
CA ASP A 118 0.03 0.25 10.06
C ASP A 118 0.11 -0.36 8.65
N GLU A 119 0.02 -1.68 8.53
CA GLU A 119 0.11 -2.38 7.24
C GLU A 119 -1.15 -2.22 6.39
N GLN A 120 -2.32 -2.40 6.98
CA GLN A 120 -3.60 -2.43 6.24
C GLN A 120 -4.25 -1.05 6.11
N TYR A 121 -3.86 -0.06 6.92
CA TYR A 121 -4.43 1.28 6.88
C TYR A 121 -3.41 2.34 6.47
N PHE A 122 -2.33 2.52 7.25
CA PHE A 122 -1.38 3.61 6.95
C PHE A 122 -0.60 3.37 5.66
N ALA A 123 -0.11 2.14 5.43
CA ALA A 123 0.60 1.80 4.20
C ALA A 123 -0.32 1.89 2.98
N VAL A 124 -1.55 1.36 3.09
CA VAL A 124 -2.53 1.38 2.00
C VAL A 124 -2.92 2.81 1.62
N ILE A 125 -3.19 3.68 2.60
CA ILE A 125 -3.50 5.10 2.32
C ILE A 125 -2.33 5.80 1.64
N ALA A 126 -1.11 5.59 2.13
CA ALA A 126 0.08 6.16 1.50
C ALA A 126 0.27 5.65 0.06
N GLY A 127 0.01 4.36 -0.17
CA GLY A 127 0.02 3.75 -1.49
C GLY A 127 -1.00 4.40 -2.43
N ILE A 128 -2.25 4.53 -2.00
CA ILE A 128 -3.32 5.19 -2.77
C ILE A 128 -2.98 6.65 -3.10
N LEU A 129 -2.41 7.39 -2.14
CA LEU A 129 -1.98 8.77 -2.38
C LEU A 129 -0.87 8.83 -3.44
N SER A 130 0.11 7.93 -3.36
CA SER A 130 1.20 7.85 -4.32
C SER A 130 0.73 7.50 -5.72
N THR A 131 0.05 6.37 -5.87
CA THR A 131 -0.40 5.87 -7.18
C THR A 131 -1.49 6.77 -7.76
N GLY A 132 -2.40 7.28 -6.92
CA GLY A 132 -3.44 8.22 -7.34
C GLY A 132 -2.86 9.52 -7.87
N THR A 133 -1.86 10.10 -7.19
CA THR A 133 -1.21 11.35 -7.65
C THR A 133 -0.47 11.13 -8.97
N ALA A 134 0.30 10.04 -9.09
CA ALA A 134 1.00 9.70 -10.33
C ALA A 134 0.03 9.46 -11.50
N ALA A 135 -1.10 8.80 -11.25
CA ALA A 135 -2.15 8.61 -12.24
C ALA A 135 -2.76 9.94 -12.70
N ILE A 136 -3.09 10.84 -11.77
CA ILE A 136 -3.62 12.17 -12.08
C ILE A 136 -2.63 12.97 -12.94
N ILE A 137 -1.36 13.02 -12.54
CA ILE A 137 -0.30 13.74 -13.27
C ILE A 137 -0.15 13.18 -14.68
N SER A 138 -0.12 11.86 -14.81
CA SER A 138 -0.02 11.19 -16.11
C SER A 138 -1.22 11.50 -17.00
N THR A 139 -2.45 11.43 -16.46
CA THR A 139 -3.68 11.75 -17.20
C THR A 139 -3.71 13.21 -17.66
N VAL A 140 -3.42 14.15 -16.76
CA VAL A 140 -3.38 15.59 -17.09
C VAL A 140 -2.34 15.86 -18.16
N TYR A 141 -1.17 15.23 -18.07
CA TYR A 141 -0.11 15.37 -19.07
C TYR A 141 -0.56 14.88 -20.45
N VAL A 142 -1.07 13.65 -20.56
CA VAL A 142 -1.47 13.06 -21.84
C VAL A 142 -2.57 13.91 -22.50
N LEU A 143 -3.57 14.37 -21.72
CA LEU A 143 -4.63 15.25 -22.21
C LEU A 143 -4.09 16.59 -22.74
N ARG A 144 -3.01 17.12 -22.13
CA ARG A 144 -2.36 18.36 -22.57
C ARG A 144 -1.57 18.17 -23.87
N VAL A 145 -0.93 17.01 -24.07
CA VAL A 145 -0.17 16.72 -25.29
C VAL A 145 -1.10 16.59 -26.49
N ASN A 146 -2.15 15.78 -26.37
CA ASN A 146 -3.14 15.62 -27.43
C ASN A 146 -4.48 15.22 -26.83
N LEU A 147 -5.47 16.10 -26.93
CA LEU A 147 -6.77 15.92 -26.29
C LEU A 147 -7.52 14.68 -26.82
N LEU A 148 -7.45 14.42 -28.12
CA LEU A 148 -8.12 13.28 -28.75
C LEU A 148 -7.49 11.96 -28.31
N MET A 149 -6.16 11.83 -28.42
CA MET A 149 -5.45 10.61 -27.99
C MET A 149 -5.54 10.41 -26.47
N GLY A 150 -5.55 11.49 -25.70
CA GLY A 150 -5.71 11.43 -24.25
C GLY A 150 -7.10 10.97 -23.81
N ILE A 151 -8.17 11.42 -24.46
CA ILE A 151 -9.53 10.93 -24.17
C ILE A 151 -9.64 9.44 -24.48
N ILE A 152 -9.08 9.00 -25.62
CA ILE A 152 -9.05 7.58 -26.00
C ILE A 152 -8.31 6.76 -24.92
N PHE A 153 -7.12 7.21 -24.51
CA PHE A 153 -6.33 6.55 -23.46
C PHE A 153 -7.08 6.42 -22.13
N VAL A 154 -7.74 7.50 -21.68
CA VAL A 154 -8.54 7.49 -20.45
C VAL A 154 -9.72 6.53 -20.58
N ALA A 155 -10.42 6.52 -21.73
CA ALA A 155 -11.54 5.60 -21.97
C ALA A 155 -11.11 4.13 -21.88
N PHE A 156 -10.00 3.75 -22.53
CA PHE A 156 -9.46 2.38 -22.44
C PHE A 156 -8.96 2.04 -21.04
N SER A 157 -8.35 2.99 -20.33
CA SER A 157 -7.91 2.81 -18.95
C SER A 157 -9.10 2.53 -18.03
N CYS A 158 -10.22 3.23 -18.20
CA CYS A 158 -11.45 2.94 -17.46
C CYS A 158 -12.06 1.58 -17.84
N LEU A 159 -11.96 1.19 -19.12
CA LEU A 159 -12.43 -0.12 -19.61
C LEU A 159 -11.67 -1.27 -18.91
N SER A 160 -10.39 -1.07 -18.59
CA SER A 160 -9.60 -2.05 -17.83
C SER A 160 -10.11 -2.30 -16.39
N LEU A 161 -10.97 -1.44 -15.85
CA LEU A 161 -11.60 -1.62 -14.53
C LEU A 161 -12.80 -2.57 -14.57
N ILE A 162 -13.34 -2.86 -15.75
CA ILE A 162 -14.53 -3.69 -15.92
C ILE A 162 -14.35 -5.09 -15.32
N PRO A 163 -13.25 -5.84 -15.62
CA PRO A 163 -13.01 -7.14 -14.98
C PRO A 163 -12.96 -7.07 -13.46
N MET A 164 -12.42 -5.98 -12.89
CA MET A 164 -12.37 -5.78 -11.45
C MET A 164 -13.77 -5.58 -10.86
N LEU A 165 -14.65 -4.84 -11.53
CA LEU A 165 -16.03 -4.62 -11.09
C LEU A 165 -16.85 -5.91 -11.06
N PHE A 166 -16.72 -6.75 -12.10
CA PHE A 166 -17.38 -8.06 -12.14
C PHE A 166 -16.76 -9.06 -11.14
N GLY A 167 -15.43 -9.05 -11.01
CA GLY A 167 -14.70 -9.97 -10.15
C GLY A 167 -14.82 -9.68 -8.66
N LYS A 168 -15.02 -8.42 -8.27
CA LYS A 168 -15.05 -7.97 -6.86
C LYS A 168 -16.04 -8.77 -6.00
N ASN A 169 -17.26 -9.01 -6.48
CA ASN A 169 -18.28 -9.71 -5.71
C ASN A 169 -17.92 -11.20 -5.52
N LYS A 170 -17.34 -11.82 -6.55
CA LYS A 170 -16.89 -13.22 -6.50
C LYS A 170 -15.67 -13.37 -5.59
N LEU A 171 -14.69 -12.48 -5.72
CA LEU A 171 -13.52 -12.42 -4.85
C LEU A 171 -13.91 -12.15 -3.39
N GLY A 172 -14.88 -11.27 -3.15
CA GLY A 172 -15.40 -11.01 -1.81
C GLY A 172 -16.08 -12.24 -1.19
N LYS A 173 -16.85 -13.01 -1.97
CA LYS A 173 -17.44 -14.27 -1.51
C LYS A 173 -16.38 -15.34 -1.22
N LEU A 174 -15.42 -15.52 -2.12
CA LEU A 174 -14.30 -16.46 -1.92
C LEU A 174 -13.45 -16.08 -0.70
N GLY A 175 -13.19 -14.78 -0.51
CA GLY A 175 -12.47 -14.28 0.66
C GLY A 175 -13.22 -14.54 1.97
N LYS A 176 -14.56 -14.38 1.98
CA LYS A 176 -15.38 -14.75 3.15
C LYS A 176 -15.32 -16.25 3.42
N GLN A 177 -15.51 -17.07 2.39
CA GLN A 177 -15.43 -18.53 2.53
C GLN A 177 -14.06 -18.97 3.08
N TRP A 178 -12.97 -18.43 2.54
CA TRP A 178 -11.63 -18.70 3.05
C TRP A 178 -11.45 -18.25 4.50
N SER A 179 -11.95 -17.06 4.86
CA SER A 179 -11.90 -16.56 6.23
C SER A 179 -12.70 -17.44 7.20
N ASP A 180 -13.86 -17.93 6.77
CA ASP A 180 -14.72 -18.81 7.58
C ASP A 180 -14.06 -20.17 7.78
N GLU A 181 -13.53 -20.79 6.72
CA GLU A 181 -12.81 -22.06 6.81
C GLU A 181 -11.53 -21.94 7.64
N ASN A 182 -10.76 -20.87 7.46
CA ASN A 182 -9.57 -20.62 8.27
C ASN A 182 -9.92 -20.40 9.76
N SER A 183 -11.04 -19.73 10.05
CA SER A 183 -11.52 -19.57 11.42
C SER A 183 -11.95 -20.90 12.05
N LYS A 184 -12.61 -21.78 11.28
CA LYS A 184 -12.96 -23.14 11.73
C LYS A 184 -11.73 -24.00 11.99
N MET A 185 -10.72 -23.92 11.11
CA MET A 185 -9.44 -24.61 11.27
C MET A 185 -8.73 -24.13 12.54
N MET A 186 -8.65 -22.81 12.77
CA MET A 186 -7.95 -22.26 13.93
C MET A 186 -8.64 -22.58 15.25
N ARG A 187 -9.98 -22.63 15.27
CA ARG A 187 -10.75 -23.13 16.42
C ARG A 187 -10.46 -24.61 16.69
N SER A 188 -10.50 -25.44 15.65
CA SER A 188 -10.17 -26.87 15.77
C SER A 188 -8.75 -27.07 16.30
N ALA A 189 -7.79 -26.29 15.81
CA ALA A 189 -6.41 -26.33 16.31
C ALA A 189 -6.33 -25.94 17.78
N SER A 190 -6.99 -24.85 18.19
CA SER A 190 -7.06 -24.42 19.58
C SER A 190 -7.65 -25.50 20.49
N ASP A 191 -8.76 -26.12 20.08
CA ASP A 191 -9.39 -27.20 20.85
C ASP A 191 -8.46 -28.40 21.01
N TRP A 192 -7.70 -28.74 19.97
CA TRP A 192 -6.74 -29.85 20.03
C TRP A 192 -5.52 -29.54 20.89
N PHE A 193 -5.01 -28.30 20.85
CA PHE A 193 -3.89 -27.90 21.71
C PHE A 193 -4.30 -27.83 23.18
N ASN A 194 -5.51 -27.36 23.47
CA ASN A 194 -6.05 -27.36 24.83
C ASN A 194 -6.33 -28.78 25.35
N GLY A 195 -6.84 -29.67 24.49
CA GLY A 195 -7.08 -31.09 24.78
C GLY A 195 -5.89 -32.01 24.51
N LEU A 196 -4.69 -31.48 24.26
CA LEU A 196 -3.55 -32.24 23.77
C LEU A 196 -3.15 -33.36 24.73
N ARG A 197 -3.21 -33.08 26.03
CA ARG A 197 -2.90 -34.06 27.08
C ARG A 197 -3.84 -35.25 27.03
N ASP A 198 -5.14 -35.02 26.85
CA ASP A 198 -6.16 -36.07 26.78
C ASP A 198 -6.04 -36.86 25.46
N ILE A 199 -5.83 -36.18 24.33
CA ILE A 199 -5.65 -36.82 23.02
C ILE A 199 -4.44 -37.74 23.01
N LEU A 200 -3.34 -37.32 23.64
CA LEU A 200 -2.13 -38.13 23.78
C LEU A 200 -2.35 -39.30 24.74
N GLN A 201 -3.03 -39.07 25.87
CA GLN A 201 -3.28 -40.07 26.90
C GLN A 201 -4.19 -41.21 26.42
N TYR A 202 -5.19 -40.91 25.58
CA TYR A 202 -6.08 -41.92 24.98
C TYR A 202 -5.60 -42.46 23.62
N GLN A 203 -4.43 -42.03 23.12
CA GLN A 203 -3.87 -42.44 21.82
C GLN A 203 -4.81 -42.23 20.60
N VAL A 204 -5.73 -41.27 20.67
CA VAL A 204 -6.77 -41.02 19.64
C VAL A 204 -6.35 -40.00 18.57
N GLN A 205 -5.05 -39.88 18.30
CA GLN A 205 -4.48 -38.87 17.40
C GLN A 205 -4.92 -39.06 15.92
N LEU A 206 -4.99 -40.31 15.47
CA LEU A 206 -5.34 -40.69 14.09
C LEU A 206 -6.75 -40.22 13.66
N PRO A 207 -7.83 -40.42 14.45
CA PRO A 207 -9.15 -39.88 14.15
C PRO A 207 -9.17 -38.35 14.01
N PHE A 208 -8.40 -37.66 14.84
CA PHE A 208 -8.28 -36.20 14.80
C PHE A 208 -7.60 -35.77 13.50
N PHE A 209 -6.43 -36.34 13.15
CA PHE A 209 -5.72 -36.00 11.91
C PHE A 209 -6.51 -36.30 10.62
N LYS A 210 -7.35 -37.35 10.60
CA LYS A 210 -8.25 -37.62 9.48
C LYS A 210 -9.25 -36.49 9.22
N LYS A 211 -9.66 -35.76 10.27
CA LYS A 211 -10.63 -34.67 10.21
C LYS A 211 -10.07 -33.36 9.61
N VAL A 212 -8.74 -33.24 9.50
CA VAL A 212 -8.05 -32.05 8.96
C VAL A 212 -7.41 -32.32 7.59
N ARG A 213 -7.16 -33.59 7.23
CA ARG A 213 -6.66 -33.98 5.90
C ARG A 213 -7.74 -34.08 4.81
N GLY A 214 -9.02 -33.95 5.18
CA GLY A 214 -10.17 -34.01 4.27
C GLY A 214 -10.57 -32.63 3.77
#